data_AF-A0A969HMY7-F1
#
_entry.id   AF-A0A969HMY7-F1
#
_cell.length_a   1.000
_cell.length_b   1.000
_cell.length_c   1.000
_cell.angle_alpha   90.00
_cell.angle_beta   90.00
_cell.angle_gamma   90.00
#
_symmetry.space_group_name_H-M   'P 1'
#
loop_
_entity.id
_entity.type
_entity.pdbx_description
1 polymer ?
#
loop_
_entity_poly.entity_id
_entity_poly.type
_entity_poly.pdbx_seq_one_letter_code
_entity_poly.pdbx_strand_id
1 'polypeptide(L)'
;MKKKYILAFIVFFFCLGCQSRSGSDRINPEDAHFGTSDASELFFINVRQIYYNREDQTTTQLRIYRLKSWSLSDTLASFRLAIVNNWRYDEAYILIELNALLAPSEVLEIVWQSPTRKQEGKYLFPLPKVNKEAHYKLASQLYQSIR
;
A
#
# COMPACT_ATOMS: atom_id res chain seq x y z
N MET A 1 52.08 -17.00 -14.48
CA MET A 1 51.06 -16.30 -15.30
C MET A 1 49.62 -16.73 -15.00
N LYS A 2 49.29 -18.03 -14.88
CA LYS A 2 47.91 -18.54 -14.70
C LYS A 2 47.13 -18.02 -13.47
N LYS A 3 47.79 -17.77 -12.32
CA LYS A 3 47.13 -17.29 -11.09
C LYS A 3 46.56 -15.86 -11.19
N LYS A 4 47.16 -14.98 -12.00
CA LYS A 4 46.68 -13.60 -12.19
C LYS A 4 45.36 -13.56 -12.97
N TYR A 5 45.18 -14.48 -13.92
CA TYR A 5 43.94 -14.60 -14.69
C TYR A 5 42.80 -15.22 -13.88
N ILE A 6 43.10 -16.13 -12.94
CA ILE A 6 42.10 -16.70 -12.03
C ILE A 6 41.56 -15.63 -11.08
N LEU A 7 42.44 -14.79 -10.52
CA LEU A 7 42.01 -13.68 -9.66
C LEU A 7 41.16 -12.67 -10.42
N ALA A 8 41.54 -12.33 -11.66
CA ALA A 8 40.75 -11.45 -12.52
C ALA A 8 39.38 -12.05 -12.86
N PHE A 9 39.30 -13.36 -13.07
CA PHE A 9 38.04 -14.06 -13.35
C PHE A 9 37.09 -14.08 -12.15
N ILE A 10 37.63 -14.28 -10.93
CA ILE A 10 36.84 -14.25 -9.69
C ILE A 10 36.32 -12.83 -9.43
N VAL A 11 37.16 -11.80 -9.59
CA VAL A 11 36.74 -10.39 -9.42
C VAL A 11 35.66 -10.03 -10.45
N PHE A 12 35.79 -10.48 -11.70
CA PHE A 12 34.77 -10.28 -12.73
C PHE A 12 33.43 -10.94 -12.37
N PHE A 13 33.46 -12.16 -11.82
CA PHE A 13 32.25 -12.84 -11.35
C PHE A 13 31.58 -12.13 -10.17
N PHE A 14 32.36 -11.57 -9.24
CA PHE A 14 31.84 -10.79 -8.13
C PHE A 14 31.21 -9.45 -8.59
N CYS A 15 31.75 -8.82 -9.65
CA CYS A 15 31.15 -7.62 -10.22
C CYS A 15 29.80 -7.87 -10.91
N LEU A 16 29.59 -9.05 -11.50
CA LEU A 16 28.31 -9.42 -12.14
C LEU A 16 27.20 -9.78 -11.15
N GLY A 17 27.55 -10.11 -9.90
CA GLY A 17 26.58 -10.38 -8.83
C GLY A 17 25.83 -9.15 -8.33
N CYS A 18 26.26 -7.94 -8.73
CA CYS A 18 25.63 -6.69 -8.33
C CYS A 18 24.52 -6.27 -9.31
N GLN A 19 23.57 -7.17 -9.61
CA GLN A 19 22.31 -6.72 -10.19
C GLN A 19 21.47 -6.13 -9.06
N SER A 20 21.64 -4.82 -8.82
CA SER A 20 20.65 -4.08 -8.06
C SER A 20 19.33 -4.23 -8.81
N ARG A 21 18.38 -4.95 -8.22
CA ARG A 21 17.01 -5.03 -8.73
C ARG A 21 16.42 -3.64 -8.61
N SER A 22 16.69 -2.79 -9.60
CA SER A 22 15.99 -1.54 -9.82
C SER A 22 14.66 -1.91 -10.47
N GLY A 23 13.78 -2.54 -9.67
CA GLY A 23 12.38 -2.63 -10.04
C GLY A 23 11.88 -1.19 -10.11
N SER A 24 11.28 -0.80 -11.23
CA SER A 24 10.65 0.51 -11.31
C SER A 24 9.65 0.63 -10.17
N ASP A 25 9.92 1.52 -9.22
CA ASP A 25 9.09 1.85 -8.04
C ASP A 25 7.68 2.39 -8.38
N ARG A 26 7.24 2.25 -9.63
CA ARG A 26 5.95 2.68 -10.14
C ARG A 26 4.93 1.57 -9.88
N ILE A 27 4.13 1.76 -8.84
CA ILE A 27 2.96 0.94 -8.54
C ILE A 27 1.98 1.06 -9.71
N ASN A 28 1.62 -0.01 -10.41
CA ASN A 28 0.64 0.08 -11.51
C ASN A 28 -0.79 0.05 -10.96
N PRO A 29 -1.61 1.12 -11.11
CA PRO A 29 -2.96 1.16 -10.54
C PRO A 29 -3.93 0.10 -11.08
N GLU A 30 -3.64 -0.50 -12.23
CA GLU A 30 -4.49 -1.53 -12.86
C GLU A 30 -4.01 -2.96 -12.59
N ASP A 31 -2.88 -3.15 -11.91
CA ASP A 31 -2.27 -4.46 -11.65
C ASP A 31 -2.23 -4.74 -10.14
N ALA A 32 -3.41 -4.99 -9.58
CA ALA A 32 -3.58 -5.26 -8.16
C ALA A 32 -3.17 -6.69 -7.80
N HIS A 33 -2.28 -6.82 -6.82
CA HIS A 33 -1.89 -8.10 -6.22
C HIS A 33 -2.21 -8.08 -4.73
N PHE A 34 -3.04 -9.03 -4.28
CA PHE A 34 -3.50 -9.09 -2.87
C PHE A 34 -2.91 -10.25 -2.09
N GLY A 35 -2.28 -11.22 -2.75
CA GLY A 35 -1.74 -12.40 -2.10
C GLY A 35 -0.69 -12.07 -1.05
N THR A 36 -0.78 -12.73 0.10
CA THR A 36 0.21 -12.68 1.17
C THR A 36 0.95 -14.00 1.28
N SER A 37 2.02 -13.98 2.09
CA SER A 37 2.74 -15.20 2.49
C SER A 37 2.92 -15.17 4.00
N ASP A 38 3.11 -16.33 4.62
CA ASP A 38 3.42 -16.45 6.04
C ASP A 38 4.60 -15.54 6.45
N ALA A 39 5.61 -15.44 5.58
CA ALA A 39 6.77 -14.59 5.81
C ALA A 39 6.40 -13.10 5.84
N SER A 40 5.56 -12.65 4.90
CA SER A 40 5.07 -11.26 4.85
C SER A 40 4.18 -10.93 6.05
N GLU A 41 3.30 -11.86 6.44
CA GLU A 41 2.44 -11.69 7.61
C GLU A 41 3.26 -11.63 8.89
N LEU A 42 4.18 -12.57 9.09
CA LEU A 42 5.05 -12.62 10.28
C LEU A 42 5.93 -11.38 10.38
N PHE A 43 6.47 -10.89 9.25
CA PHE A 43 7.18 -9.61 9.21
C PHE A 43 6.28 -8.46 9.65
N PHE A 44 5.06 -8.37 9.12
CA PHE A 44 4.14 -7.29 9.49
C PHE A 44 3.81 -7.34 10.99
N ILE A 45 3.49 -8.51 11.53
CA ILE A 45 3.15 -8.70 12.94
C ILE A 45 4.32 -8.30 13.85
N ASN A 46 5.54 -8.74 13.53
CA ASN A 46 6.69 -8.53 14.41
C ASN A 46 7.30 -7.13 14.29
N VAL A 47 7.21 -6.49 13.12
CA VAL A 47 7.92 -5.24 12.84
C VAL A 47 6.98 -4.05 12.71
N ARG A 48 5.84 -4.21 12.04
CA ARG A 48 4.98 -3.09 11.62
C ARG A 48 3.73 -2.93 12.48
N GLN A 49 3.19 -4.01 13.05
CA GLN A 49 1.91 -3.99 13.75
C GLN A 49 1.90 -2.99 14.93
N ILE A 50 3.04 -2.74 15.57
CA ILE A 50 3.16 -1.81 16.71
C ILE A 50 2.62 -0.40 16.42
N TYR A 51 2.64 0.03 15.15
CA TYR A 51 2.14 1.34 14.71
C TYR A 51 0.63 1.38 14.48
N TYR A 52 -0.06 0.24 14.58
CA TYR A 52 -1.47 0.11 14.22
C TYR A 52 -2.32 -0.32 15.41
N ASN A 53 -3.56 0.18 15.44
CA ASN A 53 -4.65 -0.39 16.21
C ASN A 53 -5.22 -1.56 15.42
N ARG A 54 -5.37 -2.71 16.07
CA ARG A 54 -5.93 -3.93 15.48
C ARG A 54 -7.38 -4.08 15.92
N GLU A 55 -8.26 -4.31 14.96
CA GLU A 55 -9.64 -4.75 15.17
C GLU A 55 -9.80 -6.15 14.57
N ASP A 56 -10.21 -7.11 15.39
CA ASP A 56 -10.44 -8.49 14.97
C ASP A 56 -11.95 -8.70 14.74
N GLN A 57 -12.36 -8.92 13.49
CA GLN A 57 -13.75 -9.25 13.14
C GLN A 57 -13.93 -10.77 13.08
N THR A 58 -14.41 -11.33 14.18
CA THR A 58 -14.57 -12.78 14.36
C THR A 58 -15.55 -13.41 13.36
N THR A 59 -16.61 -12.69 12.99
CA THR A 59 -17.63 -13.17 12.06
C THR A 59 -17.13 -13.27 10.62
N THR A 60 -16.35 -12.30 10.17
CA THR A 60 -15.84 -12.20 8.79
C THR A 60 -14.45 -12.78 8.65
N GLN A 61 -13.80 -13.16 9.76
CA GLN A 61 -12.42 -13.64 9.79
C GLN A 61 -11.46 -12.59 9.19
N LEU A 62 -11.71 -11.31 9.44
CA LEU A 62 -10.87 -10.21 9.00
C LEU A 62 -10.11 -9.62 10.19
N ARG A 63 -8.85 -9.22 9.95
CA ARG A 63 -8.10 -8.36 10.87
C ARG A 63 -7.89 -7.02 10.20
N ILE A 64 -8.34 -5.94 10.84
CA ILE A 64 -8.24 -4.59 10.31
C ILE A 64 -7.21 -3.82 11.13
N TYR A 65 -6.23 -3.24 10.45
CA TYR A 65 -5.15 -2.47 11.06
C TYR A 65 -5.25 -1.01 10.65
N ARG A 66 -5.48 -0.13 11.62
CA ARG A 66 -5.58 1.33 11.43
C ARG A 66 -4.40 2.03 12.07
N LEU A 67 -3.75 2.93 11.35
CA LEU A 67 -2.53 3.57 11.85
C LEU A 67 -2.86 4.47 13.07
N LYS A 68 -2.13 4.29 14.18
CA LYS A 68 -2.39 4.95 15.47
C LYS A 68 -2.30 6.48 15.42
N SER A 69 -1.46 7.01 14.53
CA SER A 69 -1.24 8.45 14.40
C SER A 69 -2.39 9.20 13.72
N TRP A 70 -3.38 8.49 13.19
CA TRP A 70 -4.53 9.11 12.53
C TRP A 70 -5.47 9.72 13.55
N SER A 71 -5.85 10.98 13.31
CA SER A 71 -6.89 11.64 14.09
C SER A 71 -8.26 11.02 13.78
N LEU A 72 -9.00 10.70 14.83
CA LEU A 72 -10.39 10.23 14.74
C LEU A 72 -11.39 11.39 14.75
N SER A 73 -10.94 12.62 14.43
CA SER A 73 -11.83 13.77 14.45
C SER A 73 -13.01 13.61 13.49
N ASP A 74 -14.21 13.79 14.02
CA ASP A 74 -15.46 13.82 13.24
C ASP A 74 -15.84 15.24 12.81
N THR A 75 -15.02 16.25 13.15
CA THR A 75 -15.30 17.65 12.81
C THR A 75 -14.82 18.07 11.42
N LEU A 76 -13.94 17.28 10.80
CA LEU A 76 -13.39 17.54 9.48
C LEU A 76 -13.56 16.32 8.60
N ALA A 77 -13.89 16.52 7.33
CA ALA A 77 -13.92 15.44 6.35
C ALA A 77 -12.57 14.72 6.32
N SER A 78 -12.57 13.41 6.60
CA SER A 78 -11.34 12.62 6.69
C SER A 78 -11.39 11.40 5.80
N PHE A 79 -10.25 11.17 5.13
CA PHE A 79 -10.00 10.07 4.22
C PHE A 79 -8.91 9.19 4.83
N ARG A 80 -9.22 7.98 5.28
CA ARG A 80 -8.31 7.10 6.03
C ARG A 80 -7.98 5.82 5.30
N LEU A 81 -6.79 5.29 5.55
CA LEU A 81 -6.36 3.99 5.04
C LEU A 81 -6.27 2.98 6.18
N ALA A 82 -6.91 1.84 5.98
CA ALA A 82 -6.76 0.66 6.82
C ALA A 82 -6.15 -0.48 6.00
N ILE A 83 -5.36 -1.33 6.65
CA ILE A 83 -4.90 -2.60 6.07
C ILE A 83 -5.87 -3.67 6.54
N VAL A 84 -6.48 -4.39 5.61
CA VAL A 84 -7.33 -5.54 5.91
C VAL A 84 -6.53 -6.79 5.57
N ASN A 85 -6.35 -7.67 6.56
CA ASN A 85 -5.82 -9.01 6.39
C ASN A 85 -6.98 -10.01 6.44
N ASN A 86 -7.19 -10.71 5.34
CA ASN A 86 -8.12 -11.80 5.19
C ASN A 86 -7.34 -13.12 5.23
N TRP A 87 -7.08 -13.58 6.45
CA TRP A 87 -6.26 -14.77 6.72
C TRP A 87 -6.88 -16.07 6.18
N ARG A 88 -8.16 -16.07 5.81
CA ARG A 88 -8.82 -17.23 5.20
C ARG A 88 -8.40 -17.47 3.75
N TYR A 89 -8.06 -16.40 3.04
CA TYR A 89 -7.75 -16.45 1.60
C TYR A 89 -6.30 -16.06 1.31
N ASP A 90 -5.46 -15.91 2.34
CA ASP A 90 -4.09 -15.40 2.22
C ASP A 90 -4.04 -14.09 1.44
N GLU A 91 -4.91 -13.15 1.81
CA GLU A 91 -5.00 -11.84 1.15
C GLU A 91 -4.82 -10.69 2.14
N ALA A 92 -4.14 -9.64 1.69
CA ALA A 92 -4.17 -8.34 2.34
C ALA A 92 -4.39 -7.22 1.33
N TYR A 93 -5.22 -6.26 1.71
CA TYR A 93 -5.57 -5.14 0.85
C TYR A 93 -5.77 -3.86 1.65
N ILE A 94 -5.73 -2.73 0.94
CA ILE A 94 -6.05 -1.42 1.51
C ILE A 94 -7.55 -1.20 1.45
N LEU A 95 -8.11 -0.74 2.56
CA LEU A 95 -9.47 -0.23 2.66
C LEU A 95 -9.42 1.27 2.90
N ILE A 96 -10.22 2.00 2.14
CA ILE A 96 -10.41 3.44 2.33
C ILE A 96 -11.63 3.62 3.23
N GLU A 97 -11.41 4.27 4.36
CA GLU A 97 -12.44 4.60 5.33
C GLU A 97 -12.71 6.10 5.33
N LEU A 98 -13.98 6.45 5.24
CA LEU A 98 -14.45 7.81 5.29
C LEU A 98 -15.17 8.03 6.62
N ASN A 99 -15.11 9.24 7.18
CA ASN A 99 -15.94 9.56 8.33
C ASN A 99 -17.37 9.95 7.92
N ALA A 100 -18.24 10.12 8.91
CA ALA A 100 -19.67 10.35 8.70
C ALA A 100 -19.99 11.57 7.81
N LEU A 101 -19.11 12.58 7.78
CA LEU A 101 -19.27 13.76 6.94
C LEU A 101 -19.21 13.45 5.44
N LEU A 102 -18.52 12.39 5.04
CA LEU A 102 -18.37 11.97 3.65
C LEU A 102 -19.21 10.74 3.30
N ALA A 103 -19.70 10.01 4.31
CA ALA A 103 -20.49 8.78 4.17
C ALA A 103 -21.77 8.88 3.30
N PRO A 104 -22.54 9.98 3.27
CA PRO A 104 -23.77 10.04 2.46
C PRO A 104 -23.54 10.31 0.97
N SER A 105 -22.29 10.38 0.49
CA SER A 105 -21.98 10.71 -0.91
C SER A 105 -22.03 9.45 -1.80
N GLU A 106 -22.54 9.58 -3.02
CA GLU A 106 -22.48 8.51 -4.04
C GLU A 106 -21.13 8.46 -4.75
N VAL A 107 -20.46 9.61 -4.86
CA VAL A 107 -19.12 9.74 -5.45
C VAL A 107 -18.34 10.73 -4.62
N LEU A 108 -17.11 10.35 -4.27
CA LEU A 108 -16.14 11.25 -3.66
C LEU A 108 -15.22 11.79 -4.75
N GLU A 109 -15.25 13.11 -4.96
CA GLU A 109 -14.27 13.82 -5.79
C GLU A 109 -13.07 14.21 -4.94
N ILE A 110 -11.89 13.71 -5.31
CA ILE A 110 -10.63 13.98 -4.59
C ILE A 110 -9.78 14.88 -5.48
N VAL A 111 -9.63 16.13 -5.05
CA VAL A 111 -8.75 17.10 -5.69
C VAL A 111 -7.40 17.08 -4.97
N TRP A 112 -6.32 16.94 -5.72
CA TRP A 112 -4.96 16.94 -5.18
C TRP A 112 -4.08 17.94 -5.90
N GLN A 113 -3.09 18.45 -5.16
CA GLN A 113 -2.06 19.32 -5.68
C GLN A 113 -0.71 18.88 -5.11
N SER A 114 0.30 18.77 -5.97
CA SER A 114 1.69 18.53 -5.59
C SER A 114 2.47 19.84 -5.71
N PRO A 115 2.81 20.51 -4.58
CA PRO A 115 3.59 21.74 -4.61
C PRO A 115 4.97 21.52 -5.27
N THR A 116 5.58 20.37 -4.99
CA THR A 116 6.91 20.00 -5.48
C THR A 116 6.95 19.86 -7.00
N ARG A 117 5.91 19.24 -7.60
CA ARG A 117 5.84 18.99 -9.04
C ARG A 117 5.04 20.04 -9.83
N LYS A 118 4.39 20.98 -9.15
CA LYS A 118 3.42 21.92 -9.75
C LYS A 118 2.36 21.20 -10.60
N GLN A 119 1.93 20.05 -10.11
CA GLN A 119 0.89 19.23 -10.74
C GLN A 119 -0.34 19.23 -9.87
N GLU A 120 -1.49 19.11 -10.50
CA GLU A 120 -2.78 18.95 -9.85
C GLU A 120 -3.61 17.95 -10.63
N GLY A 121 -4.64 17.43 -9.98
CA GLY A 121 -5.52 16.48 -10.61
C GLY A 121 -6.74 16.18 -9.77
N LYS A 122 -7.60 15.35 -10.35
CA LYS A 122 -8.85 14.93 -9.75
C LYS A 122 -9.01 13.44 -9.92
N TYR A 123 -9.48 12.78 -8.87
CA TYR A 123 -9.91 11.39 -8.91
C TYR A 123 -11.36 11.29 -8.45
N LEU A 124 -12.10 10.40 -9.10
CA LEU A 124 -13.46 10.06 -8.72
C LEU A 124 -13.46 8.70 -8.07
N PHE A 125 -14.10 8.61 -6.91
CA PHE A 125 -14.21 7.38 -6.14
C PHE A 125 -15.68 7.05 -5.91
N PRO A 126 -16.22 6.01 -6.57
CA PRO A 126 -17.62 5.64 -6.40
C PRO A 126 -17.84 5.08 -4.98
N LEU A 127 -19.01 5.30 -4.41
CA LEU A 127 -19.50 4.78 -3.13
C LEU A 127 -20.92 4.19 -3.37
N PRO A 128 -21.51 3.34 -2.50
CA PRO A 128 -21.04 2.81 -1.20
C PRO A 128 -20.61 1.32 -1.22
N LYS A 129 -20.37 0.72 -2.40
CA LYS A 129 -19.98 -0.70 -2.53
C LYS A 129 -18.72 -0.87 -3.36
N VAL A 130 -17.62 -0.42 -2.78
CA VAL A 130 -16.30 -0.44 -3.41
C VAL A 130 -15.63 -1.78 -3.16
N ASN A 131 -15.08 -2.39 -4.21
CA ASN A 131 -14.27 -3.59 -4.08
C ASN A 131 -12.81 -3.25 -3.77
N LYS A 132 -12.03 -4.26 -3.34
CA LYS A 132 -10.60 -4.11 -2.99
C LYS A 132 -9.76 -3.55 -4.15
N GLU A 133 -10.14 -3.84 -5.40
CA GLU A 133 -9.49 -3.34 -6.61
C GLU A 133 -9.67 -1.83 -6.77
N ALA A 134 -10.88 -1.30 -6.56
CA ALA A 134 -11.11 0.14 -6.63
C ALA A 134 -10.45 0.89 -5.47
N HIS A 135 -10.37 0.29 -4.27
CA HIS A 135 -9.56 0.83 -3.18
C HIS A 135 -8.06 0.88 -3.53
N TYR A 136 -7.52 -0.22 -4.07
CA TYR A 136 -6.14 -0.30 -4.53
C TYR A 136 -5.84 0.74 -5.60
N LYS A 137 -6.70 0.86 -6.61
CA LYS A 137 -6.55 1.80 -7.72
C LYS A 137 -6.44 3.23 -7.22
N LEU A 138 -7.37 3.66 -6.38
CA LEU A 138 -7.35 5.01 -5.82
C LEU A 138 -6.11 5.23 -4.93
N ALA A 139 -5.80 4.31 -4.03
CA ALA A 139 -4.63 4.43 -3.16
C ALA A 139 -3.33 4.54 -3.97
N SER A 140 -3.20 3.75 -5.04
CA SER A 140 -2.05 3.76 -5.95
C SER A 140 -1.96 5.08 -6.71
N GLN A 141 -3.08 5.58 -7.25
CA GLN A 141 -3.17 6.88 -7.93
C GLN A 141 -2.78 8.04 -7.00
N LEU A 142 -3.28 8.04 -5.76
CA LEU A 142 -2.94 9.05 -4.76
C LEU A 142 -1.46 9.00 -4.38
N TYR A 143 -0.92 7.80 -4.12
CA TYR A 143 0.49 7.63 -3.79
C TYR A 143 1.41 8.14 -4.92
N GLN A 144 1.08 7.82 -6.17
CA GLN A 144 1.79 8.34 -7.34
C GLN A 144 1.66 9.85 -7.52
N SER A 145 0.58 10.46 -7.04
CA SER A 145 0.33 11.90 -7.18
C SER A 145 1.09 12.74 -6.16
N ILE A 146 1.39 12.18 -4.99
CA ILE A 146 2.08 12.89 -3.90
C ILE A 146 3.59 12.62 -3.85
N ARG A 147 4.10 11.56 -4.48
CA ARG A 147 5.53 11.17 -4.47
C ARG A 147 6.43 12.09 -5.30
#